data_AF-B4D176-F1
#
_entry.id   AF-B4D176-F1
#
_cell.length_a   1.000
_cell.length_b   1.000
_cell.length_c   1.000
_cell.angle_alpha   90.00
_cell.angle_beta   90.00
_cell.angle_gamma   90.00
#
_symmetry.space_group_name_H-M   'P 1'
#
loop_
_entity.id
_entity.type
_entity.pdbx_description
1 polymer ?
#
loop_
_entity_poly.entity_id
_entity_poly.type
_entity_poly.pdbx_seq_one_letter_code
_entity_poly.pdbx_strand_id
1 'polypeptide(L)' 'MKLRLDLLKHLTAEDVEEEIIANNPRYKPEPLFSKTGVGSLSSASTEQRAQEVERSTALIQRLKERAAQTGNPGEAAK' A
#
# COMPACT_ATOMS: atom_id res chain seq x y z
N MET A 1 -6.08 -8.76 -7.47
CA MET A 1 -5.19 -8.85 -6.28
C MET A 1 -5.98 -9.48 -5.14
N LYS A 2 -5.38 -10.41 -4.37
CA LYS A 2 -5.99 -10.96 -3.14
C LYS A 2 -5.52 -10.11 -1.95
N LEU A 3 -6.42 -9.80 -1.01
CA LEU A 3 -6.09 -9.04 0.19
C LEU A 3 -5.31 -9.94 1.17
N ARG A 4 -4.16 -9.45 1.65
CA ARG A 4 -3.25 -10.16 2.57
C ARG A 4 -3.17 -9.42 3.91
N LEU A 5 -4.22 -9.58 4.71
CA LEU A 5 -4.34 -8.90 6.00
C LEU A 5 -3.32 -9.43 7.03
N ASP A 6 -2.85 -10.66 6.83
CA ASP A 6 -1.80 -11.32 7.63
C ASP A 6 -0.48 -10.53 7.67
N LEU A 7 -0.18 -9.78 6.62
CA LEU A 7 1.06 -9.01 6.50
C LEU A 7 0.97 -7.60 7.10
N LEU A 8 -0.22 -7.12 7.45
CA LEU A 8 -0.43 -5.75 7.94
C LEU A 8 0.34 -5.46 9.24
N LYS A 9 0.51 -6.46 10.09
CA LYS A 9 1.26 -6.35 11.35
C LYS A 9 2.76 -6.04 11.15
N HIS A 10 3.27 -6.24 9.95
CA HIS A 10 4.67 -5.97 9.61
C HIS A 10 4.85 -4.68 8.80
N LEU A 11 3.76 -3.98 8.48
CA LEU A 11 3.79 -2.72 7.74
C LEU A 11 4.38 -1.61 8.61
N THR A 12 5.30 -0.82 8.06
CA THR A 12 5.88 0.32 8.76
C THR A 12 5.32 1.63 8.21
N ALA A 13 5.54 2.73 8.94
CA ALA A 13 5.10 4.05 8.51
C ALA A 13 5.79 4.48 7.20
N GLU A 14 7.06 4.09 7.02
CA GLU A 14 7.85 4.38 5.83
C GLU A 14 7.27 3.69 4.59
N ASP A 15 6.80 2.44 4.69
CA ASP A 15 6.13 1.76 3.58
C ASP A 15 4.87 2.51 3.13
N VAL A 16 4.14 3.10 4.08
CA VAL A 16 2.94 3.88 3.80
C VAL A 16 3.31 5.23 3.16
N GLU A 17 4.36 5.88 3.64
CA GLU A 17 4.86 7.13 3.08
C GLU A 17 5.34 6.97 1.62
N GLU A 18 6.06 5.89 1.31
CA GLU A 18 6.47 5.54 -0.06
C GLU A 18 5.26 5.45 -1.00
N GLU A 19 4.21 4.76 -0.57
CA GLU A 19 2.98 4.62 -1.37
C GLU A 19 2.18 5.93 -1.48
N ILE A 20 2.18 6.77 -0.44
CA ILE A 20 1.55 8.09 -0.50
C ILE A 20 2.26 8.96 -1.54
N ILE A 21 3.60 9.03 -1.50
CA ILE A 21 4.39 9.84 -2.44
C ILE A 21 4.16 9.36 -3.88
N ALA A 22 4.14 8.04 -4.09
CA ALA A 22 3.92 7.46 -5.42
C ALA A 22 2.53 7.75 -6.00
N ASN A 23 1.50 7.87 -5.15
CA ASN A 23 0.12 8.14 -5.57
C ASN A 23 -0.26 9.63 -5.52
N ASN A 24 0.56 10.47 -4.90
CA ASN A 24 0.33 11.91 -4.77
C ASN A 24 0.00 12.62 -6.10
N PRO A 25 0.63 12.31 -7.26
CA PRO A 25 0.28 12.93 -8.53
C PRO A 25 -1.18 12.69 -8.97
N ARG A 26 -1.82 11.63 -8.46
CA ARG A 26 -3.22 11.29 -8.75
C ARG A 26 -4.18 11.86 -7.71
N TYR A 27 -3.67 12.31 -6.57
CA TYR A 27 -4.48 12.82 -5.48
C TYR A 27 -5.11 14.16 -5.86
N LYS A 28 -6.44 14.20 -5.80
CA LYS A 28 -7.23 15.41 -5.97
C LYS A 28 -7.85 15.74 -4.61
N PRO A 29 -7.41 16.84 -3.95
CA PRO A 29 -8.09 17.29 -2.75
C PRO A 29 -9.53 17.66 -3.08
N GLU A 30 -10.47 17.37 -2.19
CA GLU A 30 -11.83 17.91 -2.34
C GLU A 30 -11.81 19.44 -2.22
N PRO A 31 -12.70 20.15 -2.94
CA PRO A 31 -12.85 21.60 -2.75
C PRO A 31 -13.14 21.90 -1.28
N LEU A 32 -12.48 22.93 -0.77
CA LEU A 32 -12.29 23.32 0.64
C LEU A 32 -13.60 23.57 1.43
N PHE A 33 -14.41 22.53 1.66
CA PHE A 33 -15.51 22.53 2.63
C PHE A 33 -15.65 21.19 3.38
N SER A 34 -14.82 20.21 3.06
CA SER A 34 -14.79 18.91 3.73
C SER A 34 -14.04 19.04 5.05
N LYS A 35 -14.76 19.13 6.18
CA LYS A 35 -14.18 19.11 7.54
C LYS A 35 -13.35 17.85 7.83
N THR A 36 -13.44 16.85 6.96
CA THR A 36 -12.80 15.54 7.08
C THR A 36 -11.53 15.37 6.24
N GLY A 37 -11.04 16.41 5.55
CA GLY A 37 -9.74 16.34 4.85
C GLY A 37 -9.65 15.21 3.82
N VAL A 38 -10.79 14.88 3.18
CA VAL A 38 -10.88 13.76 2.25
C VAL A 38 -10.55 14.24 0.84
N GLY A 39 -9.83 13.42 0.08
CA GLY A 39 -9.55 13.64 -1.33
C GLY A 39 -9.78 12.34 -2.09
N SER A 40 -9.88 12.44 -3.42
CA SER A 40 -10.07 11.29 -4.30
C SER A 40 -8.82 11.02 -5.13
N LEU A 41 -8.56 9.76 -5.42
CA LEU A 41 -7.55 9.39 -6.40
C LEU A 41 -8.18 9.38 -7.80
N SER A 42 -7.57 10.10 -8.73
CA SER A 42 -7.95 10.00 -10.15
C SER A 42 -7.73 8.59 -10.68
N SER A 43 -8.48 8.21 -11.71
CA SER A 43 -8.28 6.95 -12.43
C SER A 43 -6.81 6.78 -12.82
N ALA A 44 -6.27 5.58 -12.59
CA ALA A 44 -4.90 5.26 -13.02
C ALA A 44 -4.87 4.95 -14.52
N SER A 45 -3.83 5.42 -15.20
CA SER A 45 -3.46 4.94 -16.53
C SER A 45 -2.96 3.49 -16.50
N THR A 46 -2.89 2.84 -17.66
CA THR A 46 -2.35 1.47 -17.78
C THR A 46 -0.93 1.36 -17.23
N GLU A 47 -0.08 2.35 -17.51
CA GLU A 47 1.30 2.41 -17.01
C GLU A 47 1.35 2.55 -15.49
N GLN A 48 0.51 3.42 -14.93
CA GLN A 48 0.40 3.60 -13.48
C GLN A 48 -0.08 2.32 -12.79
N ARG A 49 -1.00 1.57 -13.43
CA ARG A 49 -1.43 0.25 -12.93
C ARG A 49 -0.30 -0.77 -12.96
N ALA A 50 0.51 -0.79 -14.02
CA ALA A 50 1.66 -1.69 -14.10
C ALA A 50 2.66 -1.41 -12.97
N GLN A 51 2.98 -0.13 -12.75
CA GLN A 51 3.87 0.31 -11.66
C GLN A 51 3.29 0.00 -10.27
N GLU A 52 1.96 0.16 -10.08
CA GLU A 52 1.27 -0.18 -8.83
C GLU A 52 1.38 -1.70 -8.54
N VAL A 53 1.25 -2.54 -9.57
CA VAL A 53 1.43 -4.00 -9.43
C VAL A 53 2.87 -4.34 -9.04
N GLU A 54 3.85 -3.72 -9.68
CA GLU A 54 5.27 -3.93 -9.37
C GLU A 54 5.60 -3.53 -7.92
N ARG A 55 5.19 -2.32 -7.49
CA ARG A 55 5.40 -1.83 -6.13
C ARG A 55 4.70 -2.71 -5.09
N SER A 56 3.44 -3.05 -5.34
CA SER A 56 2.67 -3.93 -4.44
C SER A 56 3.31 -5.31 -4.30
N THR A 57 3.82 -5.88 -5.41
CA THR A 57 4.52 -7.16 -5.39
C THR A 57 5.82 -7.07 -4.59
N ALA A 58 6.59 -6.00 -4.78
CA ALA A 58 7.82 -5.76 -4.03
C ALA A 58 7.55 -5.56 -2.53
N LEU A 59 6.52 -4.79 -2.17
CA LEU A 59 6.12 -4.57 -0.78
C LEU A 59 5.70 -5.88 -0.11
N ILE A 60 4.88 -6.70 -0.77
CA ILE A 60 4.49 -8.02 -0.26
C ILE A 60 5.72 -8.90 0.00
N GLN A 61 6.72 -8.87 -0.88
CA GLN A 61 7.95 -9.63 -0.68
C GLN A 61 8.73 -9.14 0.54
N ARG A 62 8.94 -7.82 0.68
CA ARG A 62 9.59 -7.23 1.87
C ARG A 62 8.85 -7.58 3.17
N LEU A 63 7.52 -7.54 3.16
CA LEU A 63 6.69 -7.87 4.32
C LEU A 63 6.78 -9.35 4.68
N LYS A 64 6.83 -10.25 3.70
CA LYS A 64 7.05 -11.69 3.93
C LYS A 64 8.42 -11.96 4.55
N GLU A 65 9.45 -11.28 4.07
CA GLU A 65 10.81 -11.38 4.63
C GLU A 65 10.83 -10.91 6.09
N ARG A 66 10.19 -9.78 6.40
CA ARG A 66 10.03 -9.29 7.78
C ARG A 66 9.24 -10.25 8.67
N ALA A 67 8.17 -10.84 8.14
CA ALA A 67 7.38 -11.85 8.85
C ALA A 67 8.19 -13.10 9.18
N ALA A 68 9.06 -13.55 8.26
CA ALA A 68 9.94 -14.68 8.48
C ALA A 68 11.02 -14.39 9.55
N GLN A 69 11.58 -13.18 9.56
CA GLN A 69 12.62 -12.76 10.51
C GLN A 69 12.11 -12.60 11.95
N THR A 70 10.85 -12.22 12.12
CA THR A 70 10.24 -11.99 13.45
C THR A 70 9.82 -13.29 14.16
N GLY A 71 10.15 -14.47 13.60
CA GLY A 71 9.98 -15.75 14.27
C GLY A 71 8.51 -16.18 14.44
N ASN A 72 7.59 -15.59 13.66
CA ASN A 72 6.16 -15.87 13.74
C ASN A 72 5.68 -16.64 12.49
N PRO A 73 5.97 -17.96 12.37
CA PRO A 73 5.56 -18.78 11.22
C PRO A 73 4.03 -18.98 11.14
N GLY A 74 3.27 -18.56 12.15
CA GLY A 74 1.83 -18.76 12.28
C GLY A 74 0.99 -17.68 11.63
N GLU A 75 0.99 -17.61 10.30
CA GLU A 75 -0.14 -17.10 9.49
C GLU A 75 0.01 -17.40 8.00
N ALA A 76 1.08 -18.08 7.59
CA ALA A 76 1.31 -18.49 6.20
C ALA A 76 0.40 -19.66 5.74
N ALA A 77 -0.41 -20.25 6.62
CA ALA A 77 -1.34 -21.33 6.28
C ALA A 77 -2.51 -21.40 7.27
N LYS A 78 -3.52 -20.55 7.10
CA LYS A 78 -4.91 -20.84 7.44
C LYS A 78 -5.82 -20.23 6.39
#